data_AF-A0A7T1X5L5-F1
#
_entry.id   AF-A0A7T1X5L5-F1
#
_cell.length_a   1.000
_cell.length_b   1.000
_cell.length_c   1.000
_cell.angle_alpha   90.00
_cell.angle_beta   90.00
_cell.angle_gamma   90.00
#
_symmetry.space_group_name_H-M   'P 1'
#
loop_
_entity.id
_entity.type
_entity.pdbx_description
1 polymer ?
#
loop_
_entity_poly.entity_id
_entity_poly.type
_entity_poly.pdbx_seq_one_letter_code
_entity_poly.pdbx_strand_id
1 'polypeptide(L)'
;MITKKGGKPKTETYALSQHIYISAHKARRVMDQIRGRSYKETLQILELMPYRACYPIFKLVSSAANASHNMGFHKAALVISKAEVNEGTTVKKFKHRARGRSYPI
;
A
#
# COMPACT_ATOMS: atom_id res chain seq x y z
N MET A 1 -1.57 8.45 -1.52
CA MET A 1 -1.56 9.74 -2.22
C MET A 1 -0.13 10.07 -2.60
N ILE A 2 0.05 10.52 -3.84
CA ILE A 2 1.32 10.96 -4.38
C ILE A 2 1.18 12.43 -4.77
N THR A 3 2.19 13.21 -4.41
CA THR A 3 2.27 14.64 -4.73
C THR A 3 3.63 14.98 -5.34
N LYS A 4 3.68 16.11 -6.03
CA LYS A 4 4.95 16.72 -6.41
C LYS A 4 5.64 17.25 -5.15
N LYS A 5 6.95 17.03 -5.01
CA LYS A 5 7.78 17.61 -3.95
C LYS A 5 7.58 19.14 -3.90
N GLY A 6 7.07 19.67 -2.79
CA GLY A 6 6.77 21.10 -2.60
C GLY A 6 5.46 21.59 -3.26
N GLY A 7 4.59 20.69 -3.73
CA GLY A 7 3.31 21.03 -4.35
C GLY A 7 2.20 21.44 -3.36
N LYS A 8 1.24 22.25 -3.84
CA LYS A 8 0.02 22.62 -3.11
C LYS A 8 -0.95 21.43 -3.02
N PRO A 9 -1.80 21.33 -1.97
CA PRO A 9 -2.72 20.20 -1.75
C PRO A 9 -3.84 20.03 -2.80
N LYS A 10 -3.96 20.93 -3.78
CA LYS A 10 -4.90 20.77 -4.90
C LYS A 10 -4.38 19.86 -6.02
N THR A 11 -3.10 19.48 -5.97
CA THR A 11 -2.41 18.78 -7.05
C THR A 11 -1.96 17.40 -6.58
N GLU A 12 -2.93 16.62 -6.10
CA GLU A 12 -2.70 15.30 -5.53
C GLU A 12 -3.33 14.22 -6.39
N THR A 13 -2.66 13.07 -6.44
CA THR A 13 -3.21 11.86 -7.02
C THR A 13 -3.33 10.78 -5.97
N TYR A 14 -4.40 10.02 -6.05
CA TYR A 14 -4.61 8.87 -5.20
C TYR A 14 -4.85 7.64 -6.07
N ALA A 15 -4.36 6.50 -5.59
CA ALA A 15 -4.71 5.19 -6.09
C ALA A 15 -5.19 4.37 -4.90
N LEU A 16 -6.18 3.54 -5.14
CA LEU A 16 -6.82 2.74 -4.11
C LEU A 16 -6.96 1.30 -4.61
N SER A 17 -6.58 0.35 -3.77
CA SER A 17 -6.73 -1.08 -4.04
C SER A 17 -7.58 -1.68 -2.92
N GLN A 18 -8.69 -2.30 -3.33
CA GLN A 18 -9.63 -2.95 -2.42
C GLN A 18 -9.49 -4.47 -2.50
N HIS A 19 -10.00 -5.17 -1.48
CA HIS A 19 -10.08 -6.63 -1.45
C HIS A 19 -8.72 -7.35 -1.55
N ILE A 20 -7.68 -6.76 -0.95
CA ILE A 20 -6.38 -7.43 -0.81
C ILE A 20 -6.44 -8.44 0.34
N TYR A 21 -6.16 -9.71 0.06
CA TYR A 21 -6.13 -10.80 1.05
C TYR A 21 -4.86 -10.80 1.91
N ILE A 22 -4.61 -9.70 2.62
CA ILE A 22 -3.49 -9.53 3.55
C ILE A 22 -4.01 -8.81 4.81
N SER A 23 -3.58 -9.26 5.98
CA SER A 23 -3.90 -8.59 7.24
C SER A 23 -3.39 -7.14 7.25
N ALA A 24 -4.24 -6.22 7.71
CA ALA A 24 -3.92 -4.79 7.79
C ALA A 24 -2.58 -4.54 8.51
N HIS A 25 -2.28 -5.26 9.60
CA HIS A 25 -1.03 -5.10 10.35
C HIS A 25 0.22 -5.45 9.52
N LYS A 26 0.14 -6.49 8.68
CA LYS A 26 1.26 -6.87 7.80
C LYS A 26 1.51 -5.84 6.70
N ALA A 27 0.42 -5.26 6.16
CA ALA A 27 0.52 -4.20 5.17
C ALA A 27 1.01 -2.88 5.79
N ARG A 28 0.54 -2.51 7.00
CA ARG A 28 0.98 -1.31 7.73
C ARG A 28 2.49 -1.31 7.96
N ARG A 29 3.07 -2.45 8.35
CA ARG A 29 4.52 -2.62 8.51
C ARG A 29 5.32 -2.12 7.31
N VAL A 30 4.85 -2.41 6.09
CA VAL A 30 5.51 -1.98 4.84
C VAL A 30 5.17 -0.53 4.52
N MET A 31 3.90 -0.14 4.69
CA MET A 31 3.43 1.21 4.38
C MET A 31 4.06 2.29 5.25
N ASP A 32 4.37 1.98 6.50
CA ASP A 32 5.07 2.90 7.40
C ASP A 32 6.50 3.19 6.93
N GLN A 33 7.14 2.27 6.21
CA GLN A 33 8.49 2.47 5.68
C GLN A 33 8.54 3.40 4.46
N ILE A 34 7.47 3.41 3.64
CA ILE A 34 7.44 4.17 2.38
C ILE A 34 6.83 5.56 2.54
N ARG A 35 6.22 5.87 3.70
CA ARG A 35 5.59 7.16 3.97
C ARG A 35 6.65 8.28 3.92
N GLY A 36 6.39 9.32 3.14
CA GLY A 36 7.29 10.47 3.00
C GLY A 36 8.50 10.26 2.09
N ARG A 37 8.69 9.06 1.52
CA ARG A 37 9.82 8.77 0.62
C ARG A 37 9.55 9.17 -0.82
N SER A 38 10.64 9.33 -1.58
CA SER A 38 10.55 9.54 -3.02
C SER A 38 10.04 8.29 -3.73
N TYR A 39 9.42 8.48 -4.90
CA TYR A 39 8.90 7.37 -5.71
C TYR A 39 10.00 6.36 -6.09
N LYS A 40 11.19 6.86 -6.47
CA LYS A 40 12.32 6.02 -6.88
C LYS A 40 12.84 5.15 -5.72
N GLU A 41 13.04 5.74 -4.55
CA GLU A 41 13.46 5.00 -3.36
C GLU A 41 12.40 3.96 -2.96
N THR A 42 11.13 4.31 -3.08
CA THR A 42 10.04 3.41 -2.72
C THR A 42 10.05 2.13 -3.57
N LEU A 43 10.27 2.25 -4.88
CA LEU A 43 10.38 1.09 -5.76
C LEU A 43 11.53 0.16 -5.34
N GLN A 44 12.71 0.73 -5.08
CA GLN A 44 13.88 -0.04 -4.64
C GLN A 44 13.64 -0.75 -3.31
N ILE A 45 13.05 -0.05 -2.34
CA ILE A 45 12.72 -0.64 -1.03
C ILE A 45 11.72 -1.79 -1.18
N LEU A 46 10.66 -1.59 -1.96
CA LEU A 46 9.63 -2.60 -2.15
C LEU A 46 10.12 -3.85 -2.90
N GLU A 47 11.07 -3.68 -3.83
CA GLU A 47 11.70 -4.79 -4.57
C GLU A 47 12.57 -5.67 -3.68
N LEU A 48 13.33 -5.07 -2.75
CA LEU A 48 14.31 -5.79 -1.92
C LEU A 48 13.74 -6.33 -0.60
N MET A 49 12.58 -5.83 -0.18
CA MET A 49 12.03 -6.14 1.14
C MET A 49 11.40 -7.55 1.17
N PRO A 50 11.67 -8.39 2.19
CA PRO A 50 11.33 -9.81 2.19
C PRO A 50 9.83 -10.12 2.47
N TYR A 51 8.97 -9.10 2.54
CA TYR A 51 7.58 -9.30 2.94
C TYR A 51 6.68 -9.56 1.73
N ARG A 52 5.77 -10.54 1.86
CA ARG A 52 4.72 -10.80 0.84
C ARG A 52 3.83 -9.59 0.56
N ALA A 53 3.65 -8.71 1.54
CA ALA A 53 2.85 -7.49 1.38
C ALA A 53 3.47 -6.50 0.38
N CYS A 54 4.75 -6.61 0.07
CA CYS A 54 5.42 -5.71 -0.86
C CYS A 54 4.86 -5.82 -2.29
N TYR A 55 4.55 -7.03 -2.76
CA TYR A 55 4.06 -7.24 -4.12
C TYR A 55 2.76 -6.46 -4.45
N PRO A 56 1.67 -6.56 -3.66
CA PRO A 56 0.46 -5.78 -3.93
C PRO A 56 0.70 -4.27 -3.73
N ILE A 57 1.55 -3.87 -2.79
CA ILE A 57 1.88 -2.45 -2.55
C ILE A 57 2.68 -1.89 -3.73
N PHE A 58 3.62 -2.66 -4.29
CA PHE A 58 4.39 -2.29 -5.47
C PHE A 58 3.49 -2.03 -6.68
N LYS A 59 2.51 -2.92 -6.90
CA LYS A 59 1.50 -2.73 -7.96
C LYS A 59 0.67 -1.47 -7.73
N LEU A 60 0.27 -1.20 -6.48
CA LEU A 60 -0.47 0.00 -6.11
C LEU A 60 0.33 1.29 -6.34
N VAL A 61 1.60 1.31 -5.94
CA VAL A 61 2.51 2.46 -6.12
C VAL A 61 2.75 2.72 -7.61
N SER A 62 2.92 1.67 -8.40
CA SER A 62 3.07 1.76 -9.86
C SER A 62 1.81 2.34 -10.51
N SER A 63 0.63 1.94 -10.06
CA SER A 63 -0.65 2.52 -10.51
C SER A 63 -0.81 3.98 -10.10
N ALA A 64 -0.36 4.36 -8.90
CA ALA A 64 -0.37 5.75 -8.45
C ALA A 64 0.53 6.64 -9.31
N ALA A 65 1.58 6.08 -9.94
CA ALA A 65 2.43 6.80 -10.87
C ALA A 65 1.75 7.15 -12.21
N ASN A 66 0.54 6.66 -12.49
CA ASN A 66 -0.28 7.12 -13.62
C ASN A 66 -0.59 8.62 -13.56
N ALA A 67 -0.38 9.24 -12.38
CA ALA A 67 -0.29 10.68 -12.22
C ALA A 67 0.63 11.36 -13.25
N SER A 68 1.73 10.72 -13.66
CA SER A 68 2.63 11.28 -14.68
C SER A 68 1.95 11.45 -16.02
N HIS A 69 1.10 10.49 -16.40
CA HIS A 69 0.38 10.53 -17.66
C HIS A 69 -0.81 11.49 -17.59
N ASN A 70 -1.59 11.44 -16.51
CA ASN A 70 -2.83 12.21 -16.42
C ASN A 70 -2.61 13.69 -16.06
N MET A 71 -1.54 14.02 -15.34
CA MET A 71 -1.27 15.39 -14.85
C MET A 71 0.08 15.94 -15.30
N GLY A 72 0.81 15.21 -16.17
CA GLY A 72 2.09 15.66 -16.71
C GLY A 72 3.24 15.73 -15.70
N PHE A 73 3.17 15.00 -14.59
CA PHE A 73 4.23 15.02 -13.58
C PHE A 73 5.45 14.18 -13.98
N HIS A 74 6.65 14.70 -13.69
CA HIS A 74 7.87 13.91 -13.78
C HIS A 74 7.98 12.92 -12.61
N LYS A 75 8.17 11.63 -12.92
CA LYS A 75 8.29 10.55 -11.94
C LYS A 75 9.36 10.78 -10.88
N ALA A 76 10.46 11.46 -11.24
CA ALA A 76 11.56 11.78 -10.32
C ALA A 76 11.17 12.79 -9.22
N ALA A 77 10.14 13.61 -9.44
CA ALA A 77 9.69 14.62 -8.49
C ALA A 77 8.52 14.15 -7.61
N LEU A 78 8.07 12.90 -7.78
CA LEU A 78 6.94 12.33 -7.05
C LEU A 78 7.37 11.85 -5.66
N VAL A 79 6.55 12.19 -4.66
CA VAL A 79 6.74 11.82 -3.25
C VAL A 79 5.43 11.24 -2.72
N ILE A 80 5.53 10.23 -1.86
CA ILE A 80 4.36 9.65 -1.19
C ILE A 80 3.98 10.53 0.00
N SER A 81 2.95 11.35 -0.15
CA SER A 81 2.50 12.27 0.90
C SER A 81 1.72 11.55 2.01
N LYS A 82 0.73 10.73 1.62
CA LYS A 82 -0.13 9.99 2.53
C LYS A 82 -0.22 8.54 2.10
N ALA A 83 0.03 7.62 3.03
CA ALA A 83 -0.16 6.19 2.84
C ALA A 83 -0.91 5.64 4.06
N GLU A 84 -2.10 5.10 3.82
CA GLU A 84 -3.00 4.57 4.86
C GLU A 84 -3.48 3.16 4.48
N VAL A 85 -3.70 2.34 5.52
CA VAL A 85 -4.20 0.98 5.40
C VAL A 85 -5.35 0.81 6.37
N ASN A 86 -6.53 0.68 5.80
CA ASN A 86 -7.76 0.42 6.53
C ASN A 86 -8.00 -1.08 6.63
N GLU A 87 -8.72 -1.48 7.67
CA GLU A 87 -9.16 -2.85 7.80
C GLU A 87 -10.28 -3.14 6.78
N GLY A 88 -10.19 -4.29 6.13
CA GLY A 88 -11.18 -4.74 5.16
C GLY A 88 -12.13 -5.78 5.76
N THR A 89 -12.95 -6.39 4.89
CA THR A 89 -13.86 -7.45 5.30
C THR A 89 -13.09 -8.72 5.72
N THR A 90 -13.23 -9.09 6.98
CA THR A 90 -12.63 -10.33 7.52
C THR A 90 -13.59 -11.50 7.34
N VAL A 91 -13.15 -12.52 6.59
CA VAL A 91 -13.89 -13.76 6.42
C VAL A 91 -13.64 -14.67 7.60
N LYS A 92 -14.65 -14.87 8.45
CA LYS A 92 -14.58 -15.78 9.61
C LYS A 92 -14.67 -17.23 9.14
N LYS A 93 -13.75 -18.08 9.58
CA LYS A 93 -13.76 -19.53 9.28
C LYS A 93 -13.72 -20.33 10.57
N PHE A 94 -14.42 -21.46 10.66
CA PHE A 94 -14.33 -22.34 11.83
C PHE A 94 -13.23 -23.38 11.65
N LYS A 95 -12.47 -23.64 12.71
CA LYS A 95 -11.52 -24.76 12.77
C LYS A 95 -11.83 -25.67 13.95
N HIS A 96 -11.98 -26.95 13.65
CA HIS A 96 -12.17 -28.02 14.62
C HIS A 96 -10.93 -28.18 15.53
N ARG A 97 -11.16 -28.56 16.78
CA ARG A 97 -10.15 -28.79 17.83
C ARG A 97 -10.48 -30.02 18.65
N ALA A 98 -9.49 -30.45 19.43
CA ALA A 98 -9.59 -31.62 20.29
C ALA A 98 -10.79 -31.53 21.25
N ARG A 99 -11.33 -32.70 21.59
CA ARG A 99 -12.49 -32.86 22.49
C ARG A 99 -13.75 -32.13 22.01
N GLY A 100 -14.04 -32.18 20.70
CA GLY A 100 -15.28 -31.63 20.11
C GLY A 100 -15.40 -30.10 20.12
N ARG A 101 -14.30 -29.38 20.36
CA ARG A 101 -14.29 -27.90 20.40
C ARG A 101 -14.07 -27.32 19.00
N SER A 102 -14.55 -26.11 18.78
CA SER A 102 -14.29 -25.33 17.56
C SER A 102 -13.97 -23.88 17.92
N TYR A 103 -13.15 -23.21 17.11
CA TYR A 103 -12.88 -21.78 17.27
C TYR A 103 -12.88 -21.08 15.91
N PRO A 104 -13.30 -19.81 15.86
CA PRO A 104 -13.19 -18.99 14.66
C PRO A 104 -11.72 -18.60 14.40
N ILE A 105 -11.36 -18.57 13.13
CA ILE A 105 -10.13 -18.02 12.54
C ILE A 105 -10.50 -16.72 11.81
#